data_AF-A0A227J888-F1
#
_entry.id   AF-A0A227J888-F1
#
_cell.length_a   1.000
_cell.length_b   1.000
_cell.length_c   1.000
_cell.angle_alpha   90.00
_cell.angle_beta   90.00
_cell.angle_gamma   90.00
#
_symmetry.space_group_name_H-M   'P 1'
#
loop_
_entity.id
_entity.type
_entity.pdbx_description
1 polymer ?
#
loop_
_entity_poly.entity_id
_entity_poly.type
_entity_poly.pdbx_seq_one_letter_code
_entity_poly.pdbx_strand_id
1 'polypeptide(L)'
;MISSVDLPIIANIIEASEEQPYLGLIMELDLTEISQLIVDSELAFTQSKEAQKGIAVGELSESLLDAFVRLAELLDEGQNIKILAPIIKREIFYRLLMSEQGTRLHQIATAGSHSHQIA
;
A
#
# COMPACT_ATOMS: atom_id res chain seq x y z
N MET A 1 1.98 1.99 -7.53
CA MET A 1 0.76 1.50 -8.22
C MET A 1 -0.07 0.71 -7.22
N ILE A 2 -1.38 0.93 -7.18
CA ILE A 2 -2.30 0.16 -6.32
C ILE A 2 -3.33 -0.52 -7.22
N SER A 3 -3.45 -1.84 -7.14
CA SER A 3 -4.51 -2.60 -7.83
C SER A 3 -5.53 -3.10 -6.81
N SER A 4 -6.81 -3.05 -7.15
CA SER A 4 -7.91 -3.55 -6.31
C SER A 4 -8.43 -4.92 -6.76
N VAL A 5 -7.85 -5.47 -7.82
CA VAL A 5 -8.22 -6.71 -8.49
C VAL A 5 -6.97 -7.33 -9.13
N ASP A 6 -6.97 -8.65 -9.32
CA ASP A 6 -5.92 -9.34 -10.07
C ASP A 6 -6.01 -8.97 -11.55
N LEU A 7 -5.20 -8.01 -11.97
CA LEU A 7 -5.12 -7.55 -13.35
C LEU A 7 -3.81 -8.06 -13.97
N PRO A 8 -3.83 -8.53 -15.23
CA PRO A 8 -2.60 -8.84 -15.94
C PRO A 8 -1.85 -7.53 -16.21
N ILE A 9 -0.62 -7.43 -15.69
CA ILE A 9 0.25 -6.26 -15.87
C ILE A 9 1.44 -6.67 -16.74
N ILE A 10 1.58 -6.00 -17.87
CA ILE A 10 2.78 -6.10 -18.71
C ILE A 10 3.59 -4.84 -18.45
N ALA A 11 4.78 -5.00 -17.87
CA ALA A 11 5.74 -3.92 -17.65
C ALA A 11 7.00 -4.20 -18.50
N ASN A 12 7.50 -3.18 -19.19
CA ASN A 12 8.76 -3.24 -19.92
C ASN A 12 9.73 -2.23 -19.32
N ILE A 13 10.89 -2.71 -18.87
CA ILE A 13 11.93 -1.88 -18.26
C ILE A 13 12.95 -1.57 -19.35
N ILE A 14 12.93 -0.33 -19.84
CA ILE A 14 13.71 0.08 -21.03
C ILE A 14 15.03 0.79 -20.70
N GLU A 15 15.23 1.21 -19.45
CA GLU A 15 16.38 2.03 -19.03
C GLU A 15 17.40 1.29 -18.15
N ALA A 16 17.07 0.10 -17.66
CA ALA A 16 17.96 -0.62 -16.74
C ALA A 16 19.25 -1.10 -17.42
N SER A 17 20.39 -0.94 -16.75
CA SER A 17 21.69 -1.49 -17.12
C SER A 17 22.36 -2.17 -15.93
N GLU A 18 23.54 -2.76 -16.12
CA GLU A 18 24.33 -3.30 -15.00
C GLU A 18 24.77 -2.19 -14.03
N GLU A 19 25.06 -0.99 -14.55
CA GLU A 19 25.42 0.19 -13.78
C GLU A 19 24.21 0.89 -13.14
N GLN A 20 23.02 0.71 -13.72
CA GLN A 20 21.75 1.26 -13.22
C GLN A 20 20.67 0.17 -13.20
N PRO A 21 20.73 -0.78 -12.24
CA PRO A 21 19.77 -1.87 -12.18
C PRO A 21 18.38 -1.36 -11.79
N TYR A 22 17.34 -2.01 -12.30
CA TYR A 22 15.97 -1.78 -11.86
C TYR A 22 15.63 -2.67 -10.67
N LEU A 23 15.20 -2.06 -9.56
CA LEU A 23 14.69 -2.76 -8.39
C LEU A 23 13.20 -2.47 -8.21
N GLY A 24 12.39 -3.53 -8.20
CA GLY A 24 10.97 -3.46 -7.91
C GLY A 24 10.67 -4.04 -6.53
N LEU A 25 9.74 -3.42 -5.80
CA LEU A 25 9.20 -3.93 -4.55
C LEU A 25 7.69 -4.08 -4.68
N ILE A 26 7.18 -5.23 -4.24
CA ILE A 26 5.75 -5.50 -4.13
C ILE A 26 5.43 -5.74 -2.66
N MET A 27 4.43 -5.01 -2.16
CA MET A 27 3.87 -5.20 -0.83
C MET A 27 2.38 -5.53 -0.98
N GLU A 28 1.98 -6.66 -0.41
CA GLU A 28 0.57 -6.98 -0.23
C GLU A 28 -0.03 -6.09 0.87
N LEU A 29 -1.18 -5.50 0.57
CA LEU A 29 -1.89 -4.62 1.50
C LEU A 29 -2.84 -5.46 2.35
N ASP A 30 -2.63 -5.43 3.67
CA ASP A 30 -3.55 -6.06 4.62
C ASP A 30 -4.76 -5.14 4.83
N LEU A 31 -5.86 -5.46 4.15
CA LEU A 31 -7.09 -4.68 4.24
C LEU A 31 -7.71 -4.69 5.64
N THR A 32 -7.43 -5.70 6.46
CA THR A 32 -7.91 -5.79 7.84
C THR A 32 -7.18 -4.77 8.71
N GLU A 33 -5.85 -4.74 8.61
CA GLU A 33 -5.02 -3.77 9.35
C GLU A 33 -5.33 -2.33 8.91
N ILE A 34 -5.54 -2.11 7.61
CA ILE A 34 -5.94 -0.80 7.07
C ILE A 34 -7.30 -0.38 7.63
N SER A 35 -8.29 -1.29 7.65
CA SER A 35 -9.62 -1.02 8.21
C SER A 35 -9.55 -0.70 9.69
N GLN A 36 -8.76 -1.45 10.46
CA GLN A 36 -8.54 -1.20 11.87
C GLN A 36 -7.88 0.17 12.10
N LEU A 37 -6.89 0.51 11.30
CA LEU A 37 -6.18 1.79 11.38
C LEU A 37 -7.10 2.99 11.11
N ILE A 38 -8.03 2.86 10.16
CA ILE A 38 -9.06 3.89 9.88
C ILE A 38 -9.92 4.13 11.12
N VAL A 39 -10.37 3.05 11.78
CA VAL A 39 -11.19 3.11 12.99
C VAL A 39 -10.38 3.71 14.16
N ASP A 40 -9.18 3.19 14.42
CA ASP A 40 -8.33 3.60 15.54
C ASP A 40 -7.91 5.08 15.45
N SER A 41 -7.77 5.59 14.23
CA SER A 41 -7.29 6.95 13.97
C SER A 41 -8.42 7.94 13.67
N GLU A 42 -9.68 7.52 13.80
CA GLU A 42 -10.90 8.30 13.53
C GLU A 42 -10.87 9.00 12.16
N LEU A 43 -10.29 8.34 11.15
CA LEU A 43 -10.12 8.94 9.83
C LEU A 43 -11.47 9.03 9.10
N ALA A 44 -11.84 10.25 8.71
CA ALA A 44 -13.03 10.50 7.93
C ALA A 44 -12.72 10.53 6.43
N PHE A 45 -13.32 9.62 5.67
CA PHE A 45 -13.26 9.63 4.21
C PHE A 45 -14.61 10.06 3.64
N THR A 46 -14.59 10.96 2.66
CA THR A 46 -15.80 11.30 1.90
C THR A 46 -16.14 10.14 0.96
N GLN A 47 -17.37 9.65 1.03
CA GLN A 47 -17.85 8.65 0.07
C GLN A 47 -17.94 9.29 -1.32
N SER A 48 -16.96 8.99 -2.18
CA SER A 48 -17.09 9.26 -3.61
C SER A 48 -18.05 8.24 -4.23
N LYS A 49 -19.08 8.72 -4.93
CA LYS A 49 -20.01 7.90 -5.73
C LYS A 49 -19.49 7.59 -7.14
N GLU A 50 -18.30 8.07 -7.49
CA GLU A 50 -17.73 7.86 -8.81
C GLU A 50 -17.09 6.48 -8.92
N ALA A 51 -17.31 5.81 -10.06
CA ALA A 51 -16.67 4.54 -10.37
C ALA A 51 -15.16 4.75 -10.50
N GLN A 52 -14.38 4.19 -9.58
CA GLN A 52 -12.93 4.26 -9.63
C GLN A 52 -12.35 3.22 -10.60
N LYS A 53 -11.26 3.61 -11.29
CA LYS A 53 -10.49 2.70 -12.15
C LYS A 53 -9.87 1.58 -11.31
N GLY A 54 -9.74 0.38 -11.88
CA GLY A 54 -9.15 -0.80 -11.22
C GLY A 54 -7.65 -0.66 -10.88
N ILE A 55 -6.97 0.31 -11.49
CA ILE A 55 -5.58 0.70 -11.22
C ILE A 55 -5.51 2.20 -10.97
N ALA A 56 -4.68 2.60 -10.01
CA ALA A 56 -4.26 3.99 -9.85
C ALA A 56 -2.74 4.11 -9.73
N VAL A 57 -2.23 5.21 -10.30
CA VAL A 57 -0.83 5.64 -10.24
C VAL A 57 -0.84 6.97 -9.50
N GLY A 58 -0.02 7.06 -8.46
CA GLY A 58 0.16 8.28 -7.67
C GLY A 58 1.65 8.49 -7.41
N GLU A 59 2.00 9.71 -7.05
CA GLU A 59 3.38 10.07 -6.73
C GLU A 59 3.77 9.59 -5.32
N LEU A 60 4.96 9.03 -5.19
CA LEU A 60 5.48 8.55 -3.93
C LEU A 60 6.10 9.73 -3.17
N SER A 61 5.48 10.17 -2.08
CA SER A 61 6.13 11.17 -1.21
C SER A 61 7.45 10.63 -0.65
N GLU A 62 8.42 11.51 -0.42
CA GLU A 62 9.72 11.15 0.19
C GLU A 62 9.53 10.37 1.50
N SER A 63 8.56 10.78 2.31
CA SER A 63 8.27 10.14 3.60
C SER A 63 7.71 8.71 3.48
N LEU A 64 7.01 8.42 2.38
CA LEU A 64 6.51 7.08 2.10
C LEU A 64 7.62 6.21 1.51
N LEU A 65 8.46 6.78 0.64
CA LEU A 65 9.66 6.12 0.14
C LEU A 65 10.60 5.72 1.28
N ASP A 66 10.88 6.63 2.19
CA ASP A 66 11.72 6.37 3.38
C ASP A 66 11.20 5.17 4.20
N ALA A 67 9.88 5.09 4.40
CA ALA A 67 9.29 3.95 5.11
C ALA A 67 9.49 2.62 4.38
N PHE A 68 9.42 2.60 3.04
CA PHE A 68 9.72 1.40 2.25
C PHE A 68 11.22 1.05 2.31
N VAL A 69 12.11 2.04 2.26
CA VAL A 69 13.56 1.83 2.38
C VAL A 69 13.88 1.21 3.73
N ARG A 70 13.41 1.80 4.84
CA ARG A 70 13.60 1.24 6.18
C ARG A 70 13.05 -0.17 6.32
N LEU A 71 11.92 -0.48 5.67
CA LEU A 71 11.38 -1.83 5.68
C LEU A 71 12.28 -2.82 4.94
N ALA A 72 12.89 -2.41 3.82
CA ALA A 72 13.81 -3.23 3.05
C ALA A 72 15.14 -3.45 3.79
N GLU A 73 15.66 -2.42 4.47
CA GLU A 73 16.88 -2.50 5.29
C GLU A 73 16.76 -3.51 6.44
N LEU A 74 15.54 -3.78 6.94
CA LEU A 74 15.32 -4.82 7.95
C LEU A 74 15.70 -6.24 7.47
N LEU A 75 15.84 -6.47 6.15
CA LEU A 75 16.33 -7.75 5.63
C LEU A 75 17.78 -8.03 6.06
N ASP A 76 18.58 -6.99 6.29
CA ASP A 76 19.94 -7.10 6.82
C ASP A 76 19.96 -7.20 8.36
N GLU A 77 18.86 -6.81 9.03
CA GLU A 77 18.70 -6.80 10.48
C GLU A 77 17.63 -7.80 10.94
N GLY A 78 17.80 -9.08 10.60
CA GLY A 78 16.79 -10.12 10.82
C GLY A 78 16.21 -10.21 12.24
N GLN A 79 17.00 -9.91 13.27
CA GLN A 79 16.58 -9.86 14.67
C GLN A 79 15.54 -8.78 15.00
N ASN A 80 15.51 -7.71 14.21
CA ASN A 80 14.63 -6.56 14.39
C ASN A 80 13.31 -6.72 13.64
N ILE A 81 13.25 -7.60 12.62
CA ILE A 81 12.07 -7.80 11.75
C ILE A 81 10.79 -8.01 12.57
N LYS A 82 10.82 -8.91 13.56
CA LYS A 82 9.61 -9.29 14.31
C LYS A 82 8.95 -8.10 15.04
N ILE A 83 9.76 -7.13 15.45
CA ILE A 83 9.29 -5.96 16.22
C ILE A 83 9.06 -4.76 15.30
N LEU A 84 10.00 -4.46 14.40
CA LEU A 84 9.98 -3.23 13.61
C LEU A 84 9.13 -3.35 12.34
N ALA A 85 9.10 -4.50 11.67
CA ALA A 85 8.38 -4.63 10.41
C ALA A 85 6.87 -4.34 10.55
N PRO A 86 6.15 -4.83 11.59
CA PRO A 86 4.73 -4.49 11.78
C PRO A 86 4.51 -2.98 11.96
N ILE A 87 5.40 -2.30 12.69
CA ILE A 87 5.30 -0.86 12.97
C ILE A 87 5.48 -0.06 11.67
N ILE A 88 6.52 -0.40 10.90
CA ILE A 88 6.81 0.28 9.62
C ILE A 88 5.71 0.00 8.59
N LYS A 89 5.15 -1.22 8.53
CA LYS A 89 3.99 -1.53 7.68
C LYS A 89 2.78 -0.68 8.05
N ARG A 90 2.48 -0.54 9.34
CA ARG A 90 1.37 0.31 9.82
C ARG A 90 1.60 1.78 9.47
N GLU A 91 2.84 2.26 9.55
CA GLU A 91 3.24 3.59 9.08
C GLU A 91 2.98 3.77 7.57
N ILE A 92 3.37 2.79 6.74
CA ILE A 92 3.12 2.80 5.28
C ILE A 92 1.62 2.88 4.99
N PHE A 93 0.80 2.07 5.67
CA PHE A 93 -0.65 2.11 5.52
C PHE A 93 -1.23 3.47 5.90
N TYR A 94 -0.79 4.07 7.01
CA TYR A 94 -1.21 5.40 7.41
C TYR A 94 -0.87 6.46 6.35
N ARG A 95 0.38 6.47 5.86
CA ARG A 95 0.83 7.41 4.83
C ARG A 95 0.08 7.24 3.52
N LEU A 96 -0.25 6.00 3.12
CA LEU A 96 -1.09 5.74 1.96
C LEU A 96 -2.51 6.28 2.15
N LEU A 97 -3.10 6.11 3.33
CA LEU A 97 -4.42 6.67 3.68
C LEU A 97 -4.44 8.20 3.66
N MET A 98 -3.31 8.85 3.97
CA MET A 98 -3.17 10.32 3.93
C MET A 98 -2.79 10.86 2.55
N SER A 99 -2.48 10.00 1.59
CA SER A 99 -2.13 10.39 0.23
C SER A 99 -3.37 10.71 -0.61
N GLU A 100 -3.17 11.20 -1.84
CA GLU A 100 -4.23 11.33 -2.85
C GLU A 100 -4.99 10.02 -3.10
N GLN A 101 -4.37 8.88 -2.81
CA GLN A 101 -4.95 7.55 -2.97
C GLN A 101 -5.75 7.08 -1.75
N GLY A 102 -5.83 7.86 -0.67
CA GLY A 102 -6.46 7.47 0.58
C GLY A 102 -7.91 7.05 0.45
N THR A 103 -8.72 7.87 -0.24
CA THR A 103 -10.14 7.57 -0.50
C THR A 103 -10.32 6.26 -1.27
N ARG A 104 -9.42 5.98 -2.22
CA ARG A 104 -9.42 4.72 -2.97
C ARG A 104 -9.09 3.54 -2.07
N LEU A 105 -8.04 3.67 -1.26
CA LEU A 105 -7.62 2.61 -0.35
C LEU A 105 -8.73 2.28 0.67
N HIS A 106 -9.39 3.31 1.22
CA HIS A 106 -10.55 3.15 2.09
C HIS A 106 -11.71 2.40 1.40
N GLN A 107 -12.00 2.74 0.13
CA GLN A 107 -13.03 2.03 -0.65
C GLN A 107 -12.67 0.55 -0.89
N ILE A 108 -11.40 0.24 -1.18
CA ILE A 108 -10.94 -1.14 -1.36
C ILE A 108 -11.09 -1.93 -0.05
N ALA A 109 -10.67 -1.35 1.08
CA ALA A 109 -10.76 -1.97 2.39
C ALA A 109 -12.22 -2.25 2.80
N THR A 110 -13.12 -1.29 2.57
CA THR A 110 -14.56 -1.44 2.86
C THR A 110 -15.25 -2.43 1.90
N ALA A 111 -14.92 -2.43 0.61
CA ALA A 111 -15.47 -3.39 -0.35
C ALA A 111 -15.01 -4.85 -0.08
N GLY A 112 -13.75 -5.05 0.29
CA GLY A 112 -13.22 -6.37 0.67
C GLY A 112 -13.88 -6.96 1.93
N SER A 113 -14.36 -6.11 2.84
CA SER A 113 -15.10 -6.53 4.04
C SER A 113 -16.48 -7.12 3.72
N HIS A 114 -17.16 -6.62 2.68
CA HIS A 114 -18.47 -7.12 2.27
C HIS A 114 -18.40 -8.50 1.59
N SER A 115 -17.29 -8.83 0.95
CA SER A 115 -17.04 -10.17 0.39
C SER A 115 -16.88 -11.25 1.47
N HIS A 116 -16.64 -10.87 2.74
CA HIS A 116 -16.55 -11.78 3.89
C HIS A 116 -17.90 -11.99 4.61
N GLN A 117 -19.02 -11.44 4.10
CA GLN A 117 -20.36 -11.57 4.70
C GLN A 117 -21.28 -12.57 4.00
N ILE A 118 -20.78 -13.36 3.04
CA ILE A 118 -21.55 -14.50 2.50
C ILE A 118 -20.99 -15.79 3.12
N ALA A 119 -21.58 -16.20 4.24
CA ALA A 119 -21.54 -17.54 4.79
C ALA A 119 -22.93 -17.89 5.36
#